data_AF-W2XLZ0-F1
#
_entry.id   AF-W2XLZ0-F1
#
_cell.length_a   1.000
_cell.length_b   1.000
_cell.length_c   1.000
_cell.angle_alpha   90.00
_cell.angle_beta   90.00
_cell.angle_gamma   90.00
#
_symmetry.space_group_name_H-M   'P 1'
#
loop_
_entity.id
_entity.type
_entity.pdbx_description
1 polymer ?
#
loop_
_entity_poly.entity_id
_entity_poly.type
_entity_poly.pdbx_seq_one_letter_code
_entity_poly.pdbx_strand_id
1 'polypeptide(L)'
;MFFAAVGYVLSDVCADSITCELAQREPIDKRGKTQSCIYTVRTAMVIFGEILVGFFFNGEEYGGTFDFSLSFPQLMIIVTVLTLPVFPMTWFFIHEEKSTAANFRAYITDFWNLLCSRAMYQIIVYLFFSGIFANITYTGSTPVASHMVGVTPVNSTLSDILSNLLFAAGIMITSKWGLHWNWRWMTVATGAA
;
A
#
# COMPACT_ATOMS: atom_id res chain seq x y z
N MET A 1 -11.28 4.05 -14.69
CA MET A 1 -10.45 4.45 -13.53
C MET A 1 -11.27 4.72 -12.28
N PHE A 2 -12.32 5.56 -12.31
CA PHE A 2 -13.13 5.87 -11.12
C PHE A 2 -13.63 4.62 -10.36
N PHE A 3 -14.35 3.71 -11.03
CA PHE A 3 -14.86 2.49 -10.38
C PHE A 3 -13.78 1.57 -9.83
N ALA A 4 -12.64 1.47 -10.51
CA ALA A 4 -11.50 0.69 -10.03
C ALA A 4 -10.91 1.31 -8.75
N ALA A 5 -10.80 2.64 -8.69
CA ALA A 5 -10.32 3.34 -7.50
C ALA A 5 -11.29 3.18 -6.31
N VAL A 6 -12.61 3.33 -6.54
CA VAL A 6 -13.62 3.11 -5.49
C VAL A 6 -13.57 1.67 -4.98
N GLY A 7 -13.51 0.68 -5.89
CA GLY A 7 -13.40 -0.73 -5.53
C GLY A 7 -12.11 -1.06 -4.77
N TYR A 8 -10.98 -0.48 -5.19
CA TYR A 8 -9.70 -0.60 -4.50
C TYR A 8 -9.79 -0.08 -3.06
N VAL A 9 -10.26 1.15 -2.86
CA VAL A 9 -10.36 1.74 -1.52
C VAL A 9 -11.32 0.96 -0.63
N LEU A 10 -12.47 0.53 -1.16
CA LEU A 10 -13.42 -0.27 -0.39
C LEU A 10 -12.83 -1.61 0.03
N SER A 11 -12.19 -2.32 -0.90
CA SER A 11 -11.55 -3.61 -0.60
C SER A 11 -10.38 -3.46 0.37
N ASP A 12 -9.58 -2.40 0.25
CA ASP A 12 -8.43 -2.15 1.11
C ASP A 12 -8.86 -1.88 2.56
N VAL A 13 -9.86 -1.01 2.73
CA VAL A 13 -10.39 -0.66 4.07
C VAL A 13 -11.06 -1.87 4.73
N CYS A 14 -11.83 -2.68 4.00
CA CYS A 14 -12.44 -3.90 4.54
C CYS A 14 -11.38 -4.95 4.93
N ALA A 15 -10.35 -5.13 4.11
CA ALA A 15 -9.25 -6.03 4.44
C ALA A 15 -8.55 -5.56 5.73
N ASP A 16 -8.18 -4.28 5.81
CA ASP A 16 -7.49 -3.70 6.95
C ASP A 16 -8.33 -3.77 8.24
N SER A 17 -9.65 -3.62 8.18
CA SER A 17 -10.51 -3.80 9.36
C SER A 17 -10.46 -5.22 9.92
N ILE A 18 -10.52 -6.24 9.03
CA ILE A 18 -10.40 -7.65 9.43
C ILE A 18 -9.02 -7.91 10.04
N THR A 19 -7.97 -7.33 9.47
CA THR A 19 -6.61 -7.47 10.04
C THR A 19 -6.50 -6.89 11.44
N CYS A 20 -7.21 -5.79 11.73
CA CYS A 20 -7.20 -5.16 13.04
C CYS A 20 -7.90 -6.04 14.08
N GLU A 21 -9.03 -6.65 13.73
CA GLU A 21 -9.71 -7.62 14.59
C GLU A 21 -8.81 -8.84 14.87
N LEU A 22 -8.14 -9.36 13.84
CA LEU A 22 -7.23 -10.48 13.99
C LEU A 22 -6.01 -10.12 14.87
N ALA A 23 -5.45 -8.93 14.68
CA ALA A 23 -4.33 -8.43 15.49
C ALA A 23 -4.73 -8.18 16.96
N GLN A 24 -5.97 -7.77 17.23
CA GLN A 24 -6.47 -7.60 18.60
C GLN A 24 -6.56 -8.94 19.35
N ARG A 25 -6.88 -10.03 18.64
CA ARG A 25 -6.93 -11.41 19.17
C ARG A 25 -5.55 -12.02 19.44
N GLU A 26 -4.46 -11.41 18.95
CA GLU A 26 -3.10 -11.90 19.22
C GLU A 26 -2.69 -11.69 20.70
N PRO A 27 -1.90 -12.62 21.28
CA PRO A 27 -1.26 -12.41 22.57
C PRO A 27 -0.42 -11.12 22.57
N ILE A 28 -0.42 -10.39 23.69
CA ILE A 28 0.29 -9.09 23.82
C ILE A 28 1.77 -9.20 23.42
N ASP A 29 2.42 -10.33 23.69
CA ASP A 29 3.83 -10.56 23.37
C ASP A 29 4.12 -10.71 21.86
N LYS A 30 3.08 -10.94 21.04
CA LYS A 30 3.20 -11.12 19.57
C LYS A 30 2.36 -10.11 18.78
N ARG A 31 1.63 -9.22 19.46
CA ARG A 31 0.66 -8.30 18.86
C ARG A 31 1.32 -7.37 17.85
N GLY A 32 0.91 -7.49 16.59
CA GLY A 32 1.44 -6.72 15.46
C GLY A 32 2.20 -7.57 14.45
N LYS A 33 2.42 -8.86 14.73
CA LYS A 33 3.00 -9.81 13.77
C LYS A 33 2.06 -10.07 12.60
N THR A 34 0.76 -10.23 12.86
CA THR A 34 -0.24 -10.38 11.78
C THR A 34 -0.25 -9.17 10.87
N GLN A 35 -0.28 -7.94 11.41
CA GLN A 35 -0.23 -6.71 10.61
C GLN A 35 1.06 -6.64 9.77
N SER A 36 2.22 -6.90 10.37
CA SER A 36 3.50 -6.89 9.67
C SER A 36 3.59 -7.94 8.55
N CYS A 37 3.04 -9.14 8.79
CA CYS A 37 2.97 -10.20 7.79
C CYS A 37 2.14 -9.75 6.58
N ILE A 38 0.96 -9.18 6.83
CA ILE A 38 0.05 -8.73 5.77
C ILE A 38 0.67 -7.59 4.96
N TYR A 39 1.31 -6.61 5.61
CA TYR A 39 2.02 -5.56 4.88
C TYR A 39 3.20 -6.11 4.07
N THR A 40 3.90 -7.13 4.56
CA THR A 40 4.97 -7.79 3.79
C THR A 40 4.41 -8.47 2.54
N VAL A 41 3.29 -9.19 2.67
CA VAL A 41 2.60 -9.83 1.53
C VAL A 41 2.10 -8.76 0.54
N ARG A 42 1.54 -7.66 1.04
CA ARG A 42 1.11 -6.51 0.23
C ARG A 42 2.28 -5.98 -0.60
N THR A 43 3.42 -5.68 0.03
CA THR A 43 4.61 -5.18 -0.68
C THR A 43 5.15 -6.19 -1.68
N ALA A 44 5.14 -7.49 -1.37
CA ALA A 44 5.56 -8.52 -2.33
C ALA A 44 4.67 -8.55 -3.58
N MET A 45 3.35 -8.37 -3.43
CA MET A 45 2.42 -8.30 -4.55
C MET A 45 2.58 -7.01 -5.36
N VAL A 46 2.93 -5.89 -4.71
CA VAL A 46 3.30 -4.65 -5.41
C VAL A 46 4.53 -4.86 -6.29
N ILE A 47 5.60 -5.47 -5.75
CA ILE A 47 6.81 -5.79 -6.52
C ILE A 47 6.48 -6.69 -7.72
N PHE A 48 5.61 -7.69 -7.54
CA PHE A 48 5.17 -8.53 -8.65
C PHE A 48 4.43 -7.73 -9.73
N GLY A 49 3.59 -6.78 -9.34
CA GLY A 49 2.93 -5.85 -10.26
C GLY A 49 3.91 -4.95 -11.00
N GLU A 50 4.92 -4.42 -10.30
CA GLU A 50 5.99 -3.61 -10.90
C GLU A 50 6.82 -4.40 -11.90
N ILE A 51 7.16 -5.66 -11.61
CA ILE A 51 7.83 -6.55 -12.56
C ILE A 51 6.94 -6.76 -13.80
N LEU A 52 5.64 -7.03 -13.60
CA LEU A 52 4.71 -7.24 -14.71
C LEU A 52 4.61 -5.99 -15.59
N VAL A 53 4.44 -4.80 -15.01
CA VAL A 53 4.34 -3.56 -15.80
C VAL A 53 5.69 -3.20 -16.41
N GLY A 54 6.77 -3.25 -15.64
CA GLY A 54 8.09 -2.81 -16.10
C GLY A 54 8.71 -3.67 -17.20
N PHE A 55 8.45 -4.97 -17.21
CA PHE A 55 8.94 -5.86 -18.28
C PHE A 55 7.98 -5.95 -19.47
N PHE A 56 6.66 -6.00 -19.25
CA PHE A 56 5.70 -6.20 -20.35
C PHE A 56 5.20 -4.90 -20.99
N PHE A 57 5.49 -3.75 -20.38
CA PHE A 57 5.12 -2.41 -20.86
C PHE A 57 6.39 -1.59 -21.21
N ASN A 58 7.37 -2.24 -21.86
CA ASN A 58 8.68 -1.66 -22.19
C ASN A 58 8.95 -1.56 -23.71
N GLY A 59 7.89 -1.48 -24.52
CA GLY A 59 8.04 -1.29 -25.96
C GLY A 59 8.57 0.09 -26.34
N GLU A 60 8.94 0.23 -27.60
CA GLU A 60 9.33 1.51 -28.21
C GLU A 60 8.22 2.58 -28.03
N GLU A 61 6.94 2.19 -28.09
CA GLU A 61 5.77 3.05 -27.82
C GLU A 61 5.74 3.65 -26.41
N TYR A 62 6.42 3.03 -25.45
CA TYR A 62 6.51 3.46 -24.05
C TYR A 62 7.89 4.03 -23.69
N GLY A 63 8.76 4.27 -24.70
CA GLY A 63 10.12 4.79 -24.50
C GLY A 63 11.12 3.73 -24.03
N GLY A 64 10.78 2.45 -24.19
CA GLY A 64 11.63 1.31 -23.86
C GLY A 64 12.41 0.79 -25.07
N THR A 65 13.24 -0.24 -24.83
CA THR A 65 14.13 -0.82 -25.86
C THR A 65 13.70 -2.22 -26.31
N PHE A 66 12.54 -2.72 -25.85
CA PHE A 66 12.10 -4.07 -26.19
C PHE A 66 11.25 -4.08 -27.46
N ASP A 67 11.49 -5.07 -28.33
CA ASP A 67 10.69 -5.30 -29.54
C ASP A 67 9.27 -5.81 -29.24
N PHE A 68 9.00 -6.17 -27.99
CA PHE A 68 7.70 -6.68 -27.53
C PHE A 68 7.12 -5.80 -26.43
N SER A 69 5.86 -5.42 -26.59
CA SER A 69 5.07 -4.74 -25.56
C SER A 69 3.63 -5.20 -25.61
N LEU A 70 3.03 -5.37 -24.44
CA LEU A 70 1.59 -5.57 -24.33
C LEU A 70 0.87 -4.24 -24.56
N SER A 71 -0.30 -4.32 -25.20
CA SER A 71 -1.23 -3.20 -25.22
C SER A 71 -1.88 -3.02 -23.84
N PHE A 72 -2.27 -1.78 -23.51
CA PHE A 72 -2.96 -1.48 -22.26
C PHE A 72 -4.16 -2.42 -21.96
N PRO A 73 -5.06 -2.73 -22.92
CA PRO A 73 -6.17 -3.64 -22.67
C PRO A 73 -5.73 -5.08 -22.37
N GLN A 74 -4.67 -5.58 -22.99
CA GLN A 74 -4.15 -6.92 -22.73
C GLN A 74 -3.63 -7.04 -21.30
N LEU A 75 -2.91 -6.02 -20.82
CA LEU A 75 -2.43 -5.98 -19.43
C LEU A 75 -3.59 -5.97 -18.43
N MET A 76 -4.64 -5.17 -18.70
CA MET A 76 -5.84 -5.13 -17.85
C MET A 76 -6.54 -6.49 -17.78
N ILE A 77 -6.60 -7.24 -18.89
CA ILE A 77 -7.16 -8.59 -18.92
C ILE A 77 -6.31 -9.55 -18.06
N ILE A 78 -4.98 -9.51 -18.20
CA ILE A 78 -4.08 -10.35 -17.41
C ILE A 78 -4.25 -10.08 -15.92
N VAL A 79 -4.24 -8.80 -15.50
CA VAL A 79 -4.45 -8.41 -14.10
C VAL A 79 -5.82 -8.85 -13.60
N THR A 80 -6.86 -8.76 -14.43
CA THR A 80 -8.20 -9.26 -14.09
C THR A 80 -8.16 -10.77 -13.84
N VAL A 81 -7.55 -11.55 -14.73
CA VAL A 81 -7.45 -13.01 -14.58
C VAL A 81 -6.66 -13.40 -13.33
N LEU A 82 -5.57 -12.69 -13.02
CA LEU A 82 -4.75 -12.95 -11.84
C LEU A 82 -5.46 -12.61 -10.53
N THR A 83 -6.41 -11.67 -10.54
CA THR A 83 -7.18 -11.27 -9.35
C THR A 83 -8.46 -12.08 -9.15
N LEU A 84 -8.96 -12.78 -10.17
CA LEU A 84 -10.15 -13.62 -10.07
C LEU A 84 -10.11 -14.67 -8.94
N PRO A 85 -8.98 -15.35 -8.65
CA PRO A 85 -8.89 -16.30 -7.54
C PRO A 85 -9.11 -15.68 -6.15
N VAL A 86 -9.01 -14.35 -6.02
CA VAL A 86 -9.24 -13.67 -4.73
C VAL A 86 -10.69 -13.83 -4.29
N PHE A 87 -11.67 -13.79 -5.21
CA PHE A 87 -13.09 -13.92 -4.88
C PHE A 87 -13.46 -15.25 -4.19
N PRO A 88 -13.11 -16.44 -4.73
CA PRO A 88 -13.38 -17.69 -4.04
C PRO A 88 -12.56 -17.81 -2.76
N MET A 89 -11.32 -17.28 -2.71
CA MET A 89 -10.54 -17.28 -1.47
C MET A 89 -11.23 -16.48 -0.36
N THR A 90 -11.71 -15.28 -0.65
CA THR A 90 -12.44 -14.47 0.33
C THR A 90 -13.74 -15.13 0.76
N TRP A 91 -14.48 -15.75 -0.18
CA TRP A 91 -15.77 -16.38 0.11
C TRP A 91 -15.65 -17.63 1.00
N PHE A 92 -14.63 -18.47 0.77
CA PHE A 92 -14.49 -19.74 1.49
C PHE A 92 -13.66 -19.63 2.77
N PHE A 93 -12.67 -18.74 2.82
CA PHE A 93 -11.74 -18.66 3.96
C PHE A 93 -12.09 -17.59 4.98
N ILE A 94 -12.76 -16.49 4.59
CA ILE A 94 -13.12 -15.43 5.53
C ILE A 94 -14.47 -15.76 6.17
N HIS A 95 -14.44 -16.09 7.46
CA HIS A 95 -15.64 -16.28 8.27
C HIS A 95 -15.88 -15.03 9.09
N GLU A 96 -16.84 -14.21 8.68
CA GLU A 96 -17.29 -13.05 9.43
C GLU A 96 -18.36 -13.44 10.46
N GLU A 97 -18.16 -13.03 11.72
CA GLU A 97 -19.22 -13.10 12.72
C GLU A 97 -20.27 -12.02 12.43
N LYS A 98 -21.56 -12.38 12.46
CA LYS A 98 -22.63 -11.42 12.20
C LYS A 98 -22.66 -10.33 13.28
N SER A 99 -22.20 -9.13 12.94
CA SER A 99 -22.33 -7.96 13.81
C SER A 99 -23.75 -7.40 13.78
N THR A 100 -24.22 -6.87 14.91
CA THR A 100 -25.47 -6.11 14.97
C THR A 100 -25.37 -4.82 14.16
N ALA A 101 -26.47 -4.40 13.53
CA ALA A 101 -26.52 -3.14 12.80
C ALA A 101 -26.09 -1.97 13.71
N ALA A 102 -25.02 -1.28 13.32
CA ALA A 102 -24.53 -0.12 14.07
C ALA A 102 -25.53 1.04 13.92
N ASN A 103 -25.83 1.71 15.02
CA ASN A 103 -26.62 2.94 14.98
C ASN A 103 -25.80 4.04 14.29
N PHE A 104 -26.16 4.41 13.06
CA PHE A 104 -25.40 5.37 12.25
C PHE A 104 -25.10 6.70 12.98
N ARG A 105 -26.09 7.21 13.73
CA ARG A 105 -25.92 8.44 14.52
C ARG A 105 -24.91 8.28 15.66
N ALA A 106 -24.89 7.13 16.33
CA ALA A 106 -23.90 6.85 17.36
C ALA A 106 -22.51 6.72 16.72
N TYR A 107 -22.41 5.94 15.65
CA TYR A 107 -21.16 5.73 14.90
C TYR A 107 -20.51 7.05 14.44
N ILE A 108 -21.28 7.96 13.83
CA ILE A 108 -20.72 9.23 13.34
C ILE A 108 -20.30 10.17 14.48
N THR A 109 -20.99 10.07 15.62
CA THR A 109 -20.65 10.83 16.84
C THR A 109 -19.34 10.31 17.44
N ASP A 110 -19.20 8.99 17.55
CA ASP A 110 -17.97 8.35 18.06
C ASP A 110 -16.79 8.62 17.13
N PHE A 111 -17.00 8.53 15.81
CA PHE A 111 -16.00 8.89 14.81
C PHE A 111 -15.54 10.35 14.97
N TRP A 112 -16.48 11.29 15.13
CA TRP A 112 -16.15 12.70 15.33
C TRP A 112 -15.35 12.92 16.63
N ASN A 113 -15.77 12.29 17.73
CA ASN A 113 -15.07 12.38 19.00
C ASN A 113 -13.63 11.80 18.91
N LEU A 114 -13.46 10.69 18.19
CA LEU A 114 -12.16 10.08 17.95
C LEU A 114 -11.27 11.00 17.11
N LEU A 115 -11.81 11.63 16.07
CA LEU A 115 -11.10 12.58 15.21
C LEU A 115 -10.66 13.84 15.99
N CYS A 116 -11.52 14.34 16.88
CA CYS A 116 -11.19 15.45 17.77
C CYS A 116 -10.23 15.08 18.92
N SER A 117 -9.91 13.80 19.11
CA SER A 117 -8.98 13.39 20.16
C SER A 117 -7.56 13.90 19.89
N ARG A 118 -6.83 14.22 20.97
CA ARG A 118 -5.46 14.78 20.87
C ARG A 118 -4.51 13.90 20.08
N ALA A 119 -4.59 12.59 20.24
CA ALA A 119 -3.71 11.68 19.52
C ALA A 119 -4.00 11.70 18.01
N MET A 120 -5.28 11.76 17.62
CA MET A 120 -5.69 11.62 16.23
C MET A 120 -5.41 12.88 15.42
N TYR A 121 -5.82 14.07 15.89
CA TYR A 121 -5.58 15.29 15.10
C TYR A 121 -4.09 15.59 14.96
N GLN A 122 -3.25 15.25 15.96
CA GLN A 122 -1.79 15.46 15.86
C GLN A 122 -1.19 14.62 14.73
N ILE A 123 -1.62 13.36 14.61
CA ILE A 123 -1.20 12.47 13.53
C ILE A 123 -1.72 12.98 12.18
N ILE A 124 -2.99 13.39 12.10
CA ILE A 124 -3.59 13.93 10.86
C ILE A 124 -2.82 15.17 10.39
N VAL A 125 -2.55 16.12 11.30
CA VAL A 125 -1.79 17.34 10.99
C VAL A 125 -0.38 16.99 10.52
N TYR A 126 0.31 16.08 11.21
CA TYR A 126 1.63 15.61 10.79
C TYR A 126 1.59 14.99 9.39
N LEU A 127 0.68 14.04 9.13
CA LEU A 127 0.56 13.37 7.84
C LEU A 127 0.19 14.34 6.72
N PHE A 128 -0.67 15.33 7.00
CA PHE A 128 -1.05 16.35 6.03
C PHE A 128 0.14 17.22 5.61
N PHE A 129 0.85 17.81 6.59
CA PHE A 129 1.99 18.68 6.29
C PHE A 129 3.17 17.88 5.72
N SER A 130 3.52 16.75 6.32
CA SER A 130 4.56 15.84 5.81
C SER A 130 4.23 15.41 4.37
N GLY A 131 2.98 15.03 4.11
CA GLY A 131 2.52 14.67 2.76
C GLY A 131 2.65 15.81 1.75
N ILE A 132 2.33 17.06 2.12
CA ILE A 132 2.53 18.23 1.26
C ILE A 132 4.01 18.39 0.93
N PHE A 133 4.89 18.39 1.94
CA PHE A 133 6.32 18.62 1.73
C PHE A 133 7.01 17.47 0.98
N ALA A 134 6.62 16.22 1.25
CA ALA A 134 7.19 15.04 0.61
C ALA A 134 6.75 14.86 -0.85
N ASN A 135 5.54 15.32 -1.21
CA ASN A 135 4.98 15.15 -2.55
C ASN A 135 5.07 16.42 -3.41
N ILE A 136 5.93 17.38 -3.06
CA ILE A 136 6.20 18.52 -3.95
C ILE A 136 6.95 17.98 -5.18
N THR A 137 6.21 17.83 -6.28
CA THR A 137 6.71 17.42 -7.58
C THR A 137 6.29 18.44 -8.63
N TYR A 138 7.11 18.58 -9.68
CA TYR A 138 6.81 19.45 -10.82
C TYR A 138 6.43 18.59 -12.03
N THR A 139 5.50 19.07 -12.86
CA THR A 139 4.95 18.34 -14.03
C THR A 139 6.01 17.97 -15.07
N GLY A 140 7.18 18.61 -15.05
CA GLY A 140 8.30 18.31 -15.93
C GLY A 140 9.24 17.21 -15.42
N SER A 141 9.02 16.61 -14.25
CA SER A 141 9.96 15.66 -13.65
C SER A 141 10.19 14.43 -14.55
N THR A 142 9.11 13.89 -15.12
CA THR A 142 9.16 12.74 -16.02
C THR A 142 9.89 13.03 -17.35
N PRO A 143 9.56 14.09 -18.12
CA PRO A 143 10.29 14.41 -19.35
C PRO A 143 11.73 14.90 -19.12
N VAL A 144 12.03 15.55 -17.99
CA VAL A 144 13.41 15.90 -17.63
C VAL A 144 14.23 14.66 -17.30
N ALA A 145 13.67 13.70 -16.55
CA ALA A 145 14.35 12.44 -16.23
C ALA A 145 14.61 11.59 -17.49
N SER A 146 13.65 11.51 -18.41
CA SER A 146 13.85 10.76 -19.65
C SER A 146 14.80 11.46 -20.62
N HIS A 147 14.69 12.78 -20.79
CA HIS A 147 15.43 13.51 -21.83
C HIS A 147 16.80 14.03 -21.39
N MET A 148 16.99 14.41 -20.12
CA MET A 148 18.27 14.92 -19.62
C MET A 148 19.16 13.84 -18.99
N VAL A 149 18.60 12.75 -18.48
CA VAL A 149 19.36 11.68 -17.80
C VAL A 149 19.34 10.36 -18.61
N GLY A 150 18.48 10.24 -19.63
CA GLY A 150 18.38 9.04 -20.45
C GLY A 150 17.84 7.84 -19.67
N VAL A 151 17.05 8.09 -18.62
CA VAL A 151 16.48 7.02 -17.80
C VAL A 151 15.49 6.23 -18.64
N THR A 152 15.78 4.95 -18.86
CA THR A 152 14.85 4.03 -19.51
C THR A 152 13.76 3.58 -18.53
N PRO A 153 12.57 3.22 -19.02
CA PRO A 153 11.50 2.68 -18.17
C PRO A 153 11.91 1.46 -17.33
N VAL A 154 12.92 0.69 -17.78
CA VAL A 154 13.50 -0.42 -17.00
C VAL A 154 14.19 0.10 -15.74
N ASN A 155 14.95 1.19 -15.84
CA ASN A 155 15.75 1.69 -14.73
C ASN A 155 14.88 2.33 -13.63
N SER A 156 13.78 2.99 -14.01
CA SER A 156 12.78 3.47 -13.05
C SER A 156 12.10 2.30 -12.34
N THR A 157 11.62 1.29 -13.09
CA THR A 157 10.99 0.10 -12.50
C THR A 157 11.93 -0.62 -11.55
N LEU A 158 13.21 -0.77 -11.92
CA LEU A 158 14.20 -1.43 -11.06
C LEU A 158 14.43 -0.66 -9.75
N SER A 159 14.41 0.68 -9.82
CA SER A 159 14.53 1.55 -8.65
C SER A 159 13.31 1.43 -7.73
N ASP A 160 12.11 1.32 -8.29
CA ASP A 160 10.87 1.11 -7.53
C ASP A 160 10.88 -0.25 -6.84
N ILE A 161 11.26 -1.32 -7.56
CA ILE A 161 11.40 -2.67 -7.00
C ILE A 161 12.41 -2.68 -5.85
N LEU A 162 13.57 -2.04 -6.03
CA LEU A 162 14.59 -1.93 -4.97
C LEU A 162 14.06 -1.16 -3.76
N SER A 163 13.32 -0.09 -3.99
CA SER A 163 12.71 0.71 -2.92
C SER A 163 11.68 -0.11 -2.13
N ASN A 164 10.81 -0.86 -2.81
CA ASN A 164 9.85 -1.75 -2.17
C ASN A 164 10.52 -2.92 -1.44
N LEU A 165 11.63 -3.46 -1.95
CA LEU A 165 12.41 -4.49 -1.26
C LEU A 165 13.03 -3.96 0.04
N LEU A 166 13.60 -2.75 0.01
CA LEU A 166 14.12 -2.08 1.19
C LEU A 166 13.00 -1.79 2.21
N PHE A 167 11.84 -1.37 1.73
CA PHE A 167 10.66 -1.15 2.57
C PHE A 167 10.17 -2.44 3.24
N ALA A 168 10.05 -3.54 2.47
CA ALA A 168 9.69 -4.85 3.00
C ALA A 168 10.71 -5.35 4.04
N ALA A 169 12.00 -5.16 3.78
CA ALA A 169 13.07 -5.48 4.73
C ALA A 169 12.93 -4.66 6.03
N GLY A 170 12.64 -3.36 5.92
CA GLY A 170 12.37 -2.49 7.06
C GLY A 170 11.19 -2.97 7.90
N ILE A 171 10.09 -3.38 7.26
CA ILE A 171 8.93 -3.97 7.95
C ILE A 171 9.32 -5.27 8.66
N MET A 172 10.04 -6.18 8.00
CA MET A 172 10.44 -7.45 8.59
C MET A 172 11.38 -7.27 9.80
N ILE A 173 12.32 -6.33 9.72
CA ILE A 173 13.23 -5.97 10.81
C ILE A 173 12.42 -5.41 12.00
N THR A 174 11.51 -4.48 11.72
CA THR A 174 10.63 -3.86 12.74
C THR A 174 9.69 -4.90 13.37
N SER A 175 9.19 -5.85 12.57
CA SER A 175 8.38 -6.98 13.05
C SER A 175 9.18 -7.95 13.93
N LYS A 176 10.49 -8.05 13.75
CA LYS A 176 11.33 -8.95 14.57
C LYS A 176 11.80 -8.31 15.86
N TRP A 177 12.14 -7.02 15.84
CA TRP A 177 12.81 -6.34 16.96
C TRP A 177 12.09 -5.08 17.48
N GLY A 178 11.27 -4.44 16.65
CA GLY A 178 10.62 -3.16 16.95
C GLY A 178 9.22 -3.25 17.55
N LEU A 179 8.63 -4.44 17.67
CA LEU A 179 7.26 -4.64 18.21
C LEU A 179 7.03 -4.03 19.60
N HIS A 180 8.07 -4.00 20.45
CA HIS A 180 7.99 -3.44 21.80
C HIS A 180 8.61 -2.04 21.92
N TRP A 181 9.04 -1.45 20.80
CA TRP A 181 9.63 -0.12 20.83
C TRP A 181 8.56 0.95 21.01
N ASN A 182 8.95 2.06 21.62
CA ASN A 182 8.06 3.20 21.74
C ASN A 182 7.85 3.81 20.34
N TRP A 183 6.60 3.77 19.86
CA TRP A 183 6.22 4.26 18.54
C TRP A 183 6.68 5.70 18.27
N ARG A 184 6.74 6.55 19.31
CA ARG A 184 7.18 7.96 19.18
C ARG A 184 8.63 8.05 18.75
N TRP A 185 9.50 7.22 19.34
CA TRP A 185 10.90 7.16 18.99
C TRP A 185 11.11 6.51 17.62
N MET A 186 10.25 5.55 17.27
CA MET A 186 10.29 4.93 15.96
C MET A 186 9.97 5.95 14.85
N THR A 187 8.93 6.78 15.02
CA THR A 187 8.59 7.84 14.06
C THR A 187 9.70 8.88 13.92
N VAL A 188 10.34 9.28 15.01
CA VAL A 188 11.47 10.22 14.96
C VAL A 188 12.69 9.59 14.28
N ALA A 189 13.01 8.34 14.58
CA ALA A 189 14.15 7.65 14.00
C ALA A 189 13.98 7.37 12.50
N THR A 190 12.77 7.01 12.05
CA THR A 190 12.49 6.79 10.62
C THR A 190 12.23 8.08 9.85
N GLY A 191 11.72 9.13 10.50
CA GLY A 191 11.42 10.42 9.85
C GLY A 191 12.59 11.41 9.83
N ALA A 192 13.69 11.14 10.55
CA ALA A 192 14.89 11.98 10.56
C ALA A 192 15.95 11.59 9.49
N ALA A 193 15.66 10.57 8.68
CA ALA A 193 16.49 10.14 7.54
C ALA A 193 15.92 10.69 6.23
#